data_AF-A0A9E7SP63-F1
#
_entry.id   AF-A0A9E7SP63-F1
#
_cell.length_a   1.000
_cell.length_b   1.000
_cell.length_c   1.000
_cell.angle_alpha   90.00
_cell.angle_beta   90.00
_cell.angle_gamma   90.00
#
_symmetry.space_group_name_H-M   'P 1'
#
loop_
_entity.id
_entity.type
_entity.pdbx_description
1 polymer ?
#
loop_
_entity_poly.entity_id
_entity_poly.type
_entity_poly.pdbx_seq_one_letter_code
_entity_poly.pdbx_strand_id
1 'polypeptide(L)'
;MKPIITITRDEVKAVEDLFSPKELGKILAQAYKKGWNAKDAYEIAREFREATQNFHAEFKGLERCEAGDVTMDPGWREHIIERHITMEAATWKKRNSKWNVDSGEDIANVIKEVIESFDRSASECNKNGKEAVLRKNKGGVWYRVVIEKIKGEWKVKTALPEG
;
A
#
# COMPACT_ATOMS: atom_id res chain seq x y z
N MET A 1 -11.73 -35.32 1.99
CA MET A 1 -11.22 -33.94 2.18
C MET A 1 -12.33 -32.97 1.81
N LYS A 2 -12.79 -32.13 2.74
CA LYS A 2 -13.69 -31.01 2.41
C LYS A 2 -12.83 -29.87 1.84
N PRO A 3 -13.23 -29.20 0.73
CA PRO A 3 -12.49 -28.05 0.24
C PRO A 3 -12.48 -26.98 1.33
N ILE A 4 -11.27 -26.58 1.73
CA ILE A 4 -11.03 -25.68 2.86
C ILE A 4 -11.42 -24.23 2.50
N ILE A 5 -11.52 -23.92 1.21
CA ILE A 5 -12.01 -22.64 0.67
C ILE A 5 -12.83 -22.97 -0.58
N THR A 6 -14.08 -22.51 -0.64
CA THR A 6 -14.89 -22.54 -1.86
C THR A 6 -14.87 -21.14 -2.46
N ILE A 7 -13.92 -20.90 -3.35
CA ILE A 7 -13.89 -19.69 -4.18
C ILE A 7 -14.87 -19.94 -5.32
N THR A 8 -15.85 -19.07 -5.49
CA THR A 8 -16.79 -19.20 -6.61
C THR A 8 -16.12 -18.81 -7.92
N ARG A 9 -16.54 -19.41 -9.03
CA ARG A 9 -16.03 -19.04 -10.36
C ARG A 9 -16.26 -17.57 -10.71
N ASP A 10 -17.34 -16.99 -10.20
CA ASP A 10 -17.69 -15.59 -10.43
C ASP A 10 -16.77 -14.65 -9.67
N GLU A 11 -16.38 -15.01 -8.44
CA GLU A 11 -15.32 -14.32 -7.71
C GLU A 11 -14.01 -14.37 -8.50
N VAL A 12 -13.59 -15.53 -9.01
CA VAL A 12 -12.35 -15.65 -9.82
C VAL A 12 -12.39 -14.78 -11.08
N LYS A 13 -13.50 -14.77 -11.82
CA LYS A 13 -13.64 -13.99 -13.06
C LYS A 13 -13.60 -12.48 -12.85
N ALA A 14 -14.15 -11.97 -11.75
CA ALA A 14 -14.08 -10.54 -11.42
C ALA A 14 -12.64 -10.09 -11.08
N VAL A 15 -11.72 -11.04 -10.84
CA VAL A 15 -10.35 -10.78 -10.42
C VAL A 15 -9.32 -10.96 -11.54
N GLU A 16 -9.60 -11.80 -12.54
CA GLU A 16 -8.61 -12.16 -13.58
C GLU A 16 -8.05 -10.93 -14.33
N ASP A 17 -8.83 -9.86 -14.42
CA ASP A 17 -8.41 -8.59 -15.04
C ASP A 17 -7.46 -7.77 -14.15
N LEU A 18 -7.41 -8.04 -12.84
CA LEU A 18 -6.66 -7.27 -11.85
C LEU A 18 -5.54 -8.06 -11.20
N PHE A 19 -5.63 -9.37 -11.00
CA PHE A 19 -4.55 -10.18 -10.45
C PHE A 19 -4.36 -11.45 -11.28
N SER A 20 -3.11 -11.85 -11.47
CA SER A 20 -2.86 -13.19 -12.00
C SER A 20 -3.39 -14.26 -11.03
N PRO A 21 -3.82 -15.45 -11.50
CA PRO A 21 -4.24 -16.54 -10.61
C PRO A 21 -3.21 -16.92 -9.55
N LYS A 22 -1.91 -16.72 -9.86
CA LYS A 22 -0.79 -16.93 -8.93
C LYS A 22 -0.74 -15.86 -7.84
N GLU A 23 -0.95 -14.59 -8.18
CA GLU A 23 -1.04 -13.49 -7.21
C GLU A 23 -2.24 -13.65 -6.29
N LEU A 24 -3.41 -13.96 -6.86
CA LEU A 24 -4.62 -14.25 -6.10
C LEU A 24 -4.39 -15.42 -5.14
N GLY A 25 -3.82 -16.53 -5.63
CA GLY A 25 -3.49 -17.69 -4.79
C GLY A 25 -2.52 -17.36 -3.65
N LYS A 26 -1.55 -16.46 -3.86
CA LYS A 26 -0.64 -16.00 -2.81
C LYS A 26 -1.36 -15.18 -1.74
N ILE A 27 -2.17 -14.19 -2.15
CA ILE A 27 -2.93 -13.33 -1.24
C ILE A 27 -3.83 -14.20 -0.35
N LEU A 28 -4.58 -15.12 -0.96
CA LEU A 28 -5.48 -16.03 -0.26
C LEU A 28 -4.73 -17.02 0.64
N ALA A 29 -3.58 -17.54 0.22
CA ALA A 29 -2.76 -18.44 1.04
C ALA A 29 -2.13 -17.73 2.25
N GLN A 30 -1.70 -16.47 2.08
CA GLN A 30 -1.21 -15.64 3.19
C GLN A 30 -2.34 -15.32 4.17
N ALA A 31 -3.52 -14.96 3.65
CA ALA A 31 -4.74 -14.78 4.43
C ALA A 31 -5.07 -16.01 5.27
N TYR A 32 -5.11 -17.18 4.63
CA TYR A 32 -5.37 -18.43 5.33
C TYR A 32 -4.33 -18.74 6.41
N LYS A 33 -3.02 -18.66 6.10
CA LYS A 33 -1.93 -18.97 7.06
C LYS A 33 -1.98 -18.11 8.31
N LYS A 34 -2.58 -16.93 8.22
CA LYS A 34 -2.59 -15.94 9.29
C LYS A 34 -3.98 -15.78 9.92
N GLY A 35 -4.97 -16.58 9.51
CA GLY A 35 -6.33 -16.61 10.08
C GLY A 35 -7.23 -15.45 9.61
N TRP A 36 -6.96 -14.88 8.44
CA TRP A 36 -7.66 -13.70 7.93
C TRP A 36 -8.94 -14.08 7.18
N ASN A 37 -9.90 -13.16 7.12
CA ASN A 37 -10.96 -13.27 6.14
C ASN A 37 -10.38 -12.99 4.75
N ALA A 38 -10.21 -14.05 3.97
CA ALA A 38 -9.63 -13.99 2.64
C ALA A 38 -10.43 -13.09 1.69
N LYS A 39 -11.75 -12.93 1.91
CA LYS A 39 -12.61 -12.04 1.14
C LYS A 39 -12.30 -10.57 1.42
N ASP A 40 -12.21 -10.19 2.69
CA ASP A 40 -11.94 -8.78 3.08
C ASP A 40 -10.51 -8.38 2.63
N ALA A 41 -9.52 -9.25 2.83
CA ALA A 41 -8.15 -9.02 2.37
C ALA A 41 -8.06 -8.90 0.83
N TYR A 42 -8.92 -9.62 0.12
CA TYR A 42 -9.04 -9.53 -1.32
C TYR A 42 -9.67 -8.21 -1.78
N GLU A 43 -10.80 -7.81 -1.19
CA GLU A 43 -11.50 -6.57 -1.53
C GLU A 43 -10.59 -5.34 -1.37
N ILE A 44 -9.86 -5.26 -0.25
CA ILE A 44 -8.94 -4.14 0.01
C ILE A 44 -7.75 -4.16 -0.97
N ALA A 45 -7.17 -5.34 -1.25
CA ALA A 45 -6.08 -5.45 -2.21
C ALA A 45 -6.51 -5.01 -3.62
N ARG A 46 -7.74 -5.37 -4.01
CA ARG A 46 -8.35 -4.97 -5.29
C ARG A 46 -8.55 -3.45 -5.36
N GLU A 47 -9.20 -2.86 -4.36
CA GLU A 47 -9.43 -1.42 -4.28
C GLU A 47 -8.14 -0.62 -4.31
N PHE A 48 -7.14 -1.05 -3.53
CA PHE A 48 -5.82 -0.41 -3.54
C PHE A 48 -5.17 -0.50 -4.93
N ARG A 49 -5.24 -1.67 -5.57
CA ARG A 49 -4.66 -1.87 -6.92
C ARG A 49 -5.34 -0.97 -7.94
N GLU A 50 -6.66 -0.88 -7.91
CA GLU A 50 -7.47 0.02 -8.76
C GLU A 50 -7.10 1.49 -8.52
N ALA A 51 -7.14 1.94 -7.27
CA ALA A 51 -6.81 3.31 -6.89
C ALA A 51 -5.37 3.72 -7.26
N THR A 52 -4.46 2.75 -7.37
CA THR A 52 -3.05 3.00 -7.68
C THR A 52 -2.67 2.72 -9.14
N GLN A 53 -3.60 2.36 -10.04
CA GLN A 53 -3.30 2.16 -11.47
C GLN A 53 -2.73 3.42 -12.13
N ASN A 54 -3.28 4.59 -11.80
CA ASN A 54 -2.85 5.89 -12.31
C ASN A 54 -2.40 6.79 -11.15
N PHE A 55 -1.66 6.22 -10.19
CA PHE A 55 -1.21 6.96 -9.02
C PHE A 55 -0.22 8.08 -9.40
N HIS A 56 -0.56 9.30 -9.01
CA HIS A 56 0.32 10.47 -9.08
C HIS A 56 0.19 11.30 -7.80
N ALA A 57 1.33 11.77 -7.29
CA ALA A 57 1.44 12.62 -6.12
C ALA A 57 2.61 13.58 -6.27
N GLU A 58 2.43 14.84 -5.87
CA GLU A 58 3.50 15.86 -5.99
C GLU A 58 4.40 15.86 -4.75
N PHE A 59 5.66 15.44 -4.91
CA PHE A 59 6.67 15.58 -3.86
C PHE A 59 7.30 16.99 -3.92
N LYS A 60 7.11 17.78 -2.86
CA LYS A 60 7.59 19.17 -2.75
C LYS A 60 9.08 19.33 -2.41
N GLY A 61 9.84 18.24 -2.37
CA GLY A 61 11.27 18.26 -2.10
C GLY A 61 11.65 18.42 -0.63
N LEU A 62 12.85 17.95 -0.32
CA LEU A 62 13.62 18.16 0.91
C LEU A 62 15.00 18.72 0.53
N GLU A 63 15.78 19.24 1.48
CA GLU A 63 17.06 19.91 1.22
C GLU A 63 17.96 19.22 0.17
N ARG A 64 18.14 17.89 0.29
CA ARG A 64 18.96 17.08 -0.63
C ARG A 64 18.16 16.27 -1.65
N CYS A 65 16.83 16.28 -1.58
CA CYS A 65 15.94 15.50 -2.44
C CYS A 65 15.07 16.46 -3.23
N GLU A 66 15.34 16.60 -4.53
CA GLU A 66 14.61 17.50 -5.40
C GLU A 66 13.12 17.16 -5.47
N ALA A 67 12.29 18.19 -5.62
CA ALA A 67 10.87 18.04 -5.89
C ALA A 67 10.61 17.29 -7.21
N GLY A 68 9.45 16.67 -7.33
CA GLY A 68 9.04 16.00 -8.56
C GLY A 68 7.76 15.18 -8.40
N ASP A 69 7.25 14.69 -9.52
CA ASP A 69 6.09 13.80 -9.54
C ASP A 69 6.48 12.40 -9.05
N VAL A 70 5.62 11.82 -8.23
CA VAL A 70 5.77 10.48 -7.66
C VAL A 70 4.73 9.55 -8.25
N THR A 71 5.19 8.47 -8.85
CA THR A 71 4.34 7.41 -9.40
C THR A 71 4.52 6.10 -8.64
N MET A 72 3.65 5.12 -8.89
CA MET A 72 3.72 3.81 -8.24
C MET A 72 3.77 2.67 -9.26
N ASP A 73 4.93 2.02 -9.37
CA ASP A 73 5.09 0.91 -10.31
C ASP A 73 4.33 -0.34 -9.82
N PRO A 74 3.87 -1.22 -10.74
CA PRO A 74 3.17 -2.45 -10.39
C PRO A 74 3.86 -3.32 -9.32
N GLY A 75 5.17 -3.52 -9.45
CA GLY A 75 5.92 -4.37 -8.50
C GLY A 75 5.97 -3.79 -7.08
N TRP A 76 5.94 -2.47 -6.93
CA TRP A 76 5.90 -1.83 -5.60
C TRP A 76 4.49 -1.83 -5.00
N ARG A 77 3.45 -1.76 -5.84
CA ARG A 77 2.06 -1.98 -5.41
C ARG A 77 1.90 -3.36 -4.80
N GLU A 78 2.39 -4.39 -5.49
CA GLU A 78 2.37 -5.77 -5.00
C GLU A 78 3.14 -5.92 -3.68
N HIS A 79 4.30 -5.26 -3.57
CA HIS A 79 5.05 -5.26 -2.32
C HIS A 79 4.25 -4.66 -1.15
N ILE A 80 3.55 -3.54 -1.36
CA ILE A 80 2.71 -2.90 -0.33
C ILE A 80 1.52 -3.79 0.03
N ILE A 81 0.88 -4.40 -0.97
CA ILE A 81 -0.21 -5.36 -0.75
C ILE A 81 0.29 -6.54 0.12
N GLU A 82 1.36 -7.21 -0.30
CA GLU A 82 1.89 -8.40 0.37
C GLU A 82 2.41 -8.11 1.80
N ARG A 83 3.02 -6.94 2.03
CA ARG A 83 3.67 -6.61 3.31
C ARG A 83 2.75 -5.97 4.33
N HIS A 84 1.79 -5.15 3.89
CA HIS A 84 1.13 -4.20 4.79
C HIS A 84 -0.39 -4.33 4.73
N ILE A 85 -0.96 -4.44 3.53
CA ILE A 85 -2.42 -4.53 3.38
C ILE A 85 -2.92 -5.89 3.82
N THR A 86 -2.31 -6.97 3.34
CA THR A 86 -2.74 -8.31 3.74
C THR A 86 -2.40 -8.56 5.20
N MET A 87 -1.21 -8.15 5.67
CA MET A 87 -0.81 -8.25 7.08
C MET A 87 -1.72 -7.51 8.07
N GLU A 88 -2.31 -6.38 7.69
CA GLU A 88 -3.23 -5.63 8.55
C GLU A 88 -4.71 -5.98 8.35
N ALA A 89 -5.18 -6.34 7.14
CA ALA A 89 -6.58 -6.78 6.92
C ALA A 89 -7.01 -7.91 7.89
N ALA A 90 -6.04 -8.73 8.28
CA ALA A 90 -6.00 -9.60 9.45
C ALA A 90 -6.69 -9.13 10.75
N THR A 91 -6.37 -7.90 11.12
CA THR A 91 -6.67 -7.27 12.41
C THR A 91 -7.75 -6.20 12.25
N TRP A 92 -8.14 -5.87 11.01
CA TRP A 92 -9.12 -4.82 10.68
C TRP A 92 -10.52 -5.09 11.28
N LYS A 93 -10.97 -6.35 11.37
CA LYS A 93 -12.23 -6.68 12.07
C LYS A 93 -12.20 -6.51 13.60
N LYS A 94 -11.10 -6.03 14.18
CA LYS A 94 -10.99 -5.68 15.60
C LYS A 94 -10.33 -4.32 15.81
N ARG A 95 -10.93 -3.17 15.47
CA ARG A 95 -10.56 -1.81 15.96
C ARG A 95 -9.04 -1.42 16.02
N ASN A 96 -8.15 -2.19 15.37
CA ASN A 96 -6.70 -2.22 15.62
C ASN A 96 -5.90 -2.22 14.30
N SER A 97 -6.52 -1.79 13.19
CA SER A 97 -5.79 -1.40 11.99
C SER A 97 -4.85 -0.27 12.36
N LYS A 98 -3.54 -0.39 12.12
CA LYS A 98 -2.64 0.74 12.35
C LYS A 98 -2.86 1.80 11.27
N TRP A 99 -3.37 1.43 10.09
CA TRP A 99 -3.75 2.41 9.07
C TRP A 99 -4.99 3.24 9.42
N ASN A 100 -5.89 2.75 10.29
CA ASN A 100 -7.15 3.44 10.65
C ASN A 100 -7.95 3.94 9.42
N VAL A 101 -8.15 3.05 8.45
CA VAL A 101 -8.88 3.29 7.19
C VAL A 101 -9.87 2.16 6.91
N ASP A 102 -10.86 2.42 6.07
CA ASP A 102 -11.98 1.50 5.79
C ASP A 102 -11.85 0.77 4.45
N SER A 103 -10.99 1.25 3.54
CA SER A 103 -10.85 0.72 2.17
C SER A 103 -9.40 0.70 1.67
N GLY A 104 -9.16 -0.01 0.56
CA GLY A 104 -7.88 0.03 -0.15
C GLY A 104 -7.61 1.38 -0.81
N GLU A 105 -8.67 2.08 -1.23
CA GLU A 105 -8.59 3.43 -1.78
C GLU A 105 -8.09 4.44 -0.73
N ASP A 106 -8.57 4.34 0.50
CA ASP A 106 -8.12 5.19 1.60
C ASP A 106 -6.61 5.05 1.87
N ILE A 107 -6.06 3.84 1.73
CA ILE A 107 -4.61 3.62 1.84
C ILE A 107 -3.88 4.41 0.76
N ALA A 108 -4.34 4.35 -0.49
CA ALA A 108 -3.76 5.11 -1.59
C ALA A 108 -3.85 6.62 -1.33
N ASN A 109 -4.98 7.10 -0.82
CA ASN A 109 -5.19 8.50 -0.45
C ASN A 109 -4.27 8.96 0.67
N VAL A 110 -4.05 8.14 1.71
CA VAL A 110 -3.10 8.44 2.78
C VAL A 110 -1.67 8.49 2.25
N ILE A 111 -1.26 7.55 1.38
CA ILE A 111 0.07 7.58 0.76
C ILE A 111 0.27 8.88 -0.02
N LYS A 112 -0.73 9.27 -0.82
CA LYS A 112 -0.72 10.52 -1.58
C LYS A 112 -0.62 11.73 -0.65
N GLU A 113 -1.45 11.78 0.38
CA GLU A 113 -1.47 12.88 1.36
C GLU A 113 -0.12 13.02 2.07
N VAL A 114 0.52 11.92 2.46
CA VAL A 114 1.86 11.94 3.05
C VAL A 114 2.87 12.51 2.06
N ILE A 115 2.84 12.11 0.79
CA ILE A 115 3.78 12.62 -0.22
C ILE A 115 3.62 14.12 -0.46
N GLU A 116 2.37 14.61 -0.52
CA GLU A 116 2.04 16.00 -0.88
C GLU A 116 2.12 16.99 0.30
N SER A 117 2.06 16.47 1.53
CA SER A 117 1.90 17.29 2.74
C SER A 117 2.58 16.71 3.99
N PHE A 118 3.69 15.99 3.81
CA PHE A 118 4.52 15.48 4.90
C PHE A 118 4.98 16.59 5.86
N ASP A 119 5.27 16.20 7.09
CA ASP A 119 5.95 17.03 8.06
C ASP A 119 7.45 17.06 7.74
N ARG A 120 7.94 18.24 7.32
CA ARG A 120 9.34 18.46 6.97
C ARG A 120 10.30 18.16 8.12
N SER A 121 9.89 18.39 9.37
CA SER A 121 10.73 18.16 10.55
C SER A 121 10.87 16.68 10.92
N ALA A 122 9.89 15.86 10.53
CA ALA A 122 9.88 14.41 10.73
C ALA A 122 10.34 13.62 9.49
N SER A 123 10.65 14.31 8.39
CA SER A 123 11.01 13.71 7.11
C SER A 123 12.47 13.93 6.78
N GLU A 124 13.06 12.99 6.07
CA GLU A 124 14.50 12.96 5.83
C GLU A 124 14.81 12.54 4.40
N CYS A 125 15.94 13.05 3.90
CA CYS A 125 16.47 12.71 2.60
C CYS A 125 17.76 11.90 2.76
N ASN A 126 17.78 10.72 2.14
CA ASN A 126 18.80 9.70 2.28
C ASN A 126 19.46 9.37 0.93
N LYS A 127 20.49 8.53 0.98
CA LYS A 127 21.20 7.98 -0.20
C LYS A 127 21.63 9.04 -1.22
N ASN A 128 22.21 10.14 -0.75
CA ASN A 128 22.68 11.25 -1.59
C ASN A 128 21.58 11.81 -2.50
N GLY A 129 20.37 12.03 -1.96
CA GLY A 129 19.27 12.65 -2.71
C GLY A 129 18.41 11.69 -3.51
N LYS A 130 18.62 10.38 -3.37
CA LYS A 130 17.91 9.35 -4.14
C LYS A 130 16.77 8.69 -3.39
N GLU A 131 16.63 8.89 -2.09
CA GLU A 131 15.55 8.31 -1.30
C GLU A 131 15.04 9.34 -0.31
N ALA A 132 13.73 9.52 -0.22
CA ALA A 132 13.11 10.35 0.80
C ALA A 132 12.20 9.49 1.67
N VAL A 133 12.32 9.65 2.97
CA VAL A 133 11.43 9.04 3.97
C VAL A 133 10.53 10.15 4.49
N LEU A 134 9.28 10.10 4.06
CA LEU A 134 8.26 11.11 4.30
C LEU A 134 7.36 10.65 5.43
N ARG A 135 7.13 11.52 6.42
CA ARG A 135 6.30 11.20 7.58
C ARG A 135 5.20 12.24 7.78
N LYS A 136 4.02 11.79 8.18
CA LYS A 136 2.89 12.67 8.55
C LYS A 136 2.10 12.07 9.69
N ASN A 137 1.71 12.87 10.68
CA ASN A 137 0.74 12.47 11.68
C ASN A 137 -0.68 12.79 11.19
N LYS A 138 -1.59 11.82 11.25
CA LYS A 138 -3.02 12.00 10.98
C LYS A 138 -3.81 11.27 12.04
N GLY A 139 -4.62 12.01 12.80
CA GLY A 139 -5.47 11.44 13.85
C GLY A 139 -4.72 10.71 14.96
N GLY A 140 -3.47 11.09 15.25
CA GLY A 140 -2.64 10.45 16.28
C GLY A 140 -1.81 9.27 15.78
N VAL A 141 -1.96 8.87 14.50
CA VAL A 141 -1.14 7.84 13.86
C VAL A 141 -0.10 8.51 12.98
N TRP A 142 1.16 8.09 13.10
CA TRP A 142 2.20 8.48 12.14
C TRP A 142 2.15 7.57 10.94
N TYR A 143 2.30 8.12 9.74
CA TYR A 143 2.43 7.36 8.50
C TYR A 143 3.77 7.67 7.88
N ARG A 144 4.49 6.62 7.48
CA ARG A 144 5.76 6.71 6.76
C ARG A 144 5.57 6.22 5.34
N VAL A 145 5.95 7.05 4.37
CA VAL A 145 6.07 6.69 2.96
C VAL A 145 7.53 6.85 2.55
N VAL A 146 8.09 5.83 1.92
CA VAL A 146 9.43 5.89 1.33
C VAL A 146 9.29 6.02 -0.18
N ILE A 147 9.89 7.06 -0.74
CA ILE A 147 10.02 7.26 -2.17
C ILE A 147 11.49 7.15 -2.59
N GLU A 148 11.76 6.54 -3.75
CA GLU A 148 13.11 6.36 -4.28
C GLU A 148 13.17 6.82 -5.73
N LYS A 149 14.26 7.51 -6.10
CA LYS A 149 14.51 8.03 -7.44
C LYS A 149 15.09 6.89 -8.30
N ILE A 150 14.28 6.35 -9.19
CA ILE A 150 14.66 5.26 -10.12
C ILE A 150 14.70 5.85 -11.52
N LYS A 151 15.87 5.78 -12.17
CA LYS A 151 16.10 6.35 -13.51
C LYS A 151 15.65 7.82 -13.66
N GLY A 152 15.72 8.59 -12.57
CA GLY A 152 15.35 10.01 -12.55
C GLY A 152 13.93 10.31 -12.06
N GLU A 153 13.07 9.31 -11.94
CA GLU A 153 11.67 9.45 -11.52
C GLU A 153 11.50 9.03 -10.06
N TRP A 154 10.68 9.75 -9.30
CA TRP A 154 10.32 9.33 -7.95
C TRP A 154 9.27 8.21 -8.01
N LYS A 155 9.55 7.12 -7.29
CA LYS A 155 8.66 5.97 -7.19
C LYS A 155 8.34 5.69 -5.73
N VAL A 156 7.08 5.40 -5.41
CA VAL A 156 6.75 4.85 -4.09
C VAL A 156 7.37 3.47 -3.96
N LYS A 157 8.21 3.31 -2.95
CA LYS A 157 8.91 2.06 -2.65
C LYS A 157 8.18 1.24 -1.59
N THR A 158 7.70 1.90 -0.54
CA THR A 158 6.92 1.26 0.52
C THR A 158 6.17 2.32 1.32
N ALA A 159 5.12 1.91 2.03
CA ALA A 159 4.37 2.78 2.93
C ALA A 159 3.82 1.96 4.11
N LEU A 160 3.81 2.55 5.30
CA LEU A 160 3.31 1.92 6.51
C LEU A 160 2.94 2.94 7.61
N PRO A 161 1.99 2.62 8.49
CA PRO A 161 1.77 3.35 9.72
C PRO A 161 2.89 3.02 10.73
N GLU A 162 3.34 4.05 11.44
CA GLU A 162 4.24 4.00 12.57
C GLU A 162 3.41 4.19 13.83
N GLY A 163 3.37 3.15 14.67
CA GLY A 163 2.67 3.12 15.95
C GLY A 163 3.29 2.07 16.85
#